data_AF-A0A553ZSC3-F1
#
_entry.id   AF-A0A553ZSC3-F1
#
_cell.length_a   1.000
_cell.length_b   1.000
_cell.length_c   1.000
_cell.angle_alpha   90.00
_cell.angle_beta   90.00
_cell.angle_gamma   90.00
#
_symmetry.space_group_name_H-M   'P 1'
#
loop_
_entity.id
_entity.type
_entity.pdbx_description
1 polymer ?
#
loop_
_entity_poly.entity_id
_entity_poly.type
_entity_poly.pdbx_seq_one_letter_code
_entity_poly.pdbx_strand_id
1 'polypeptide(L)'
;EVEFTLPQATMKRLIEATQFSMAHQDVRYYLNGMLFETEGEELRTVATDGHRLAVCSMPIGQSLPSHSVIVPRKGVIELMRMLDG
;
A
#
# COMPACT_ATOMS: atom_id res chain seq x y z
N GLU A 1 -8.05 -1.17 -16.03
CA GLU A 1 -6.83 -0.38 -15.80
C GLU A 1 -7.26 0.83 -14.99
N VAL A 2 -6.62 1.10 -13.84
CA VAL A 2 -6.95 2.24 -12.97
C VAL A 2 -5.74 3.16 -12.99
N GLU A 3 -5.92 4.38 -13.47
CA GLU A 3 -4.90 5.41 -13.55
C GLU A 3 -5.36 6.61 -12.74
N PHE A 4 -4.49 7.13 -11.88
CA PHE A 4 -4.81 8.25 -11.01
C PHE A 4 -3.54 8.92 -10.48
N THR A 5 -3.68 10.16 -10.02
CA THR A 5 -2.58 10.97 -9.47
C THR A 5 -2.89 11.34 -8.03
N LEU A 6 -1.86 11.42 -7.19
CA LEU A 6 -1.98 11.85 -5.80
C LEU A 6 -0.71 12.58 -5.35
N PRO A 7 -0.77 13.39 -4.27
CA PRO A 7 0.42 14.02 -3.70
C PRO A 7 1.43 12.98 -3.22
N GLN A 8 2.72 13.21 -3.50
CA GLN A 8 3.84 12.37 -3.04
C GLN A 8 3.77 12.08 -1.53
N ALA A 9 3.47 13.10 -0.72
CA ALA A 9 3.34 12.98 0.73
C ALA A 9 2.21 12.03 1.17
N THR A 10 1.13 11.94 0.39
CA THR A 10 0.00 11.02 0.65
C THR A 10 0.45 9.58 0.43
N MET A 11 1.10 9.31 -0.72
CA MET A 11 1.67 7.99 -1.01
C MET A 11 2.70 7.58 0.06
N LYS A 12 3.61 8.48 0.42
CA LYS A 12 4.63 8.24 1.45
C LYS A 12 4.00 7.85 2.79
N ARG A 13 3.01 8.62 3.24
CA ARG A 13 2.30 8.37 4.51
C ARG A 13 1.61 7.01 4.54
N LEU A 14 0.93 6.63 3.45
CA LEU A 14 0.28 5.32 3.33
C LEU A 14 1.27 4.16 3.47
N ILE A 15 2.45 4.28 2.84
CA ILE A 15 3.49 3.26 2.88
C ILE A 15 4.13 3.20 4.26
N GLU A 16 4.56 4.33 4.84
CA GLU A 16 5.16 4.39 6.18
C GLU A 16 4.25 3.79 7.26
N ALA A 17 2.95 4.07 7.19
CA ALA A 17 1.97 3.61 8.17
C ALA A 17 1.73 2.10 8.14
N THR A 18 2.13 1.39 7.09
CA THR A 18 1.72 -0.02 6.89
C THR A 18 2.89 -0.97 6.60
N GLN A 19 3.97 -0.52 5.97
CA GLN A 19 5.03 -1.40 5.44
C GLN A 19 5.70 -2.30 6.49
N PHE A 20 5.78 -1.85 7.74
CA PHE A 20 6.43 -2.58 8.82
C PHE A 20 5.73 -3.90 9.16
N SER A 21 4.44 -4.04 8.82
CA SER A 21 3.65 -5.25 9.09
C SER A 21 3.70 -6.27 7.96
N MET A 22 4.39 -6.01 6.85
CA MET A 22 4.58 -7.03 5.81
C MET A 22 5.43 -8.19 6.34
N ALA A 23 5.06 -9.42 5.98
CA ALA A 23 5.87 -10.60 6.30
C ALA A 23 7.22 -10.60 5.58
N HIS A 24 8.12 -11.48 6.03
CA HIS A 24 9.44 -11.67 5.44
C HIS A 24 9.66 -13.16 5.15
N GLN A 25 9.70 -13.53 3.87
CA GLN A 25 9.89 -14.92 3.41
C GLN A 25 8.85 -15.90 4.00
N ASP A 26 7.61 -15.44 4.18
CA ASP A 26 6.50 -16.31 4.57
C ASP A 26 6.07 -17.20 3.40
N VAL A 27 5.62 -18.43 3.70
CA VAL A 27 5.10 -19.37 2.70
C VAL A 27 3.83 -18.85 2.03
N ARG A 28 3.06 -18.01 2.73
CA ARG A 28 1.90 -17.28 2.22
C ARG A 28 2.41 -16.06 1.46
N TYR A 29 2.69 -16.24 0.17
CA TYR A 29 3.31 -15.21 -0.69
C TYR A 29 2.57 -13.86 -0.69
N TYR A 30 1.25 -13.86 -0.50
CA TYR A 30 0.43 -12.65 -0.42
C TYR A 30 0.71 -11.79 0.83
N LEU A 31 1.31 -12.36 1.87
CA LEU A 31 1.75 -11.62 3.07
C LEU A 31 3.13 -10.95 2.88
N ASN A 32 3.90 -11.36 1.86
CA ASN A 32 5.21 -10.80 1.56
C ASN A 32 5.12 -9.50 0.72
N GLY A 33 4.01 -8.79 0.81
CA GLY A 33 3.74 -7.57 0.08
C GLY A 33 2.71 -6.71 0.81
N MET A 34 2.38 -5.58 0.21
CA MET A 34 1.40 -4.63 0.72
C MET A 34 0.23 -4.58 -0.25
N LEU A 35 -0.97 -4.73 0.26
CA LEU A 35 -2.19 -4.50 -0.50
C LEU A 35 -2.37 -3.00 -0.70
N PHE A 36 -2.65 -2.59 -1.92
CA PHE A 36 -3.18 -1.29 -2.30
C PHE A 36 -4.59 -1.52 -2.81
N GLU A 37 -5.55 -0.78 -2.27
CA GLU A 37 -6.96 -0.88 -2.63
C GLU A 37 -7.53 0.52 -2.88
N THR A 38 -8.14 0.72 -4.04
CA THR A 38 -8.94 1.92 -4.34
C THR A 38 -10.40 1.59 -4.15
N GLU A 39 -11.16 2.44 -3.46
CA GLU A 39 -12.61 2.30 -3.32
C GLU A 39 -13.26 3.67 -3.17
N GLY A 40 -14.02 4.10 -4.17
CA GLY A 40 -14.62 5.44 -4.15
C GLY A 40 -13.53 6.49 -4.11
N GLU A 41 -13.55 7.36 -3.10
CA GLU A 41 -12.57 8.46 -2.96
C GLU A 41 -11.38 8.12 -2.05
N GLU A 42 -11.22 6.85 -1.67
CA GLU A 42 -10.18 6.41 -0.74
C GLU A 42 -9.14 5.52 -1.42
N LEU A 43 -7.88 5.72 -1.01
CA LEU A 43 -6.80 4.76 -1.22
C LEU A 43 -6.42 4.15 0.11
N ARG A 44 -6.48 2.82 0.19
CA ARG A 44 -6.16 2.03 1.37
C ARG A 44 -4.93 1.18 1.14
N THR A 45 -4.04 1.17 2.13
CA THR A 45 -2.93 0.21 2.21
C THR A 45 -3.14 -0.74 3.37
N VAL A 46 -2.81 -2.02 3.16
CA VAL A 46 -2.89 -3.07 4.20
C VAL A 46 -1.65 -3.96 4.14
N ALA A 47 -1.09 -4.29 5.30
CA ALA A 47 -0.04 -5.28 5.43
C ALA A 47 -0.20 -6.10 6.72
N THR A 48 0.15 -7.39 6.66
CA THR A 48 0.12 -8.28 7.82
C THR A 48 1.14 -9.40 7.67
N ASP A 49 1.68 -9.86 8.80
CA ASP A 49 2.61 -10.99 8.93
C ASP A 49 1.94 -12.19 9.64
N GLY A 50 0.62 -12.14 9.80
CA GLY A 50 -0.17 -13.12 10.54
C GLY A 50 -0.15 -12.93 12.06
N HIS A 51 0.70 -12.04 12.60
CA HIS A 51 0.76 -11.72 14.02
C HIS A 51 0.23 -10.31 14.32
N ARG A 52 0.46 -9.39 13.39
CA ARG A 52 -0.02 -8.00 13.43
C ARG A 52 -0.56 -7.58 12.08
N LEU A 53 -1.42 -6.58 12.08
CA LEU A 53 -2.04 -6.02 10.90
C LEU A 53 -1.99 -4.49 11.00
N ALA A 54 -1.56 -3.84 9.93
CA ALA A 54 -1.56 -2.40 9.79
C ALA A 54 -2.43 -2.01 8.59
N VAL A 55 -3.26 -1.00 8.79
CA VAL A 55 -4.16 -0.42 7.78
C VAL A 55 -3.99 1.09 7.81
N CYS A 56 -3.90 1.70 6.63
CA CYS A 56 -4.00 3.14 6.47
C CYS A 56 -4.94 3.44 5.31
N SER A 57 -5.80 4.45 5.46
CA SER A 57 -6.69 4.93 4.40
C SER A 57 -6.56 6.44 4.32
N MET A 58 -6.51 6.95 3.10
CA MET A 58 -6.46 8.39 2.83
C MET A 58 -7.40 8.75 1.69
N PRO A 59 -8.12 9.89 1.82
CA PRO A 59 -8.88 10.43 0.71
C PRO A 59 -7.93 10.89 -0.40
N ILE A 60 -8.24 10.53 -1.63
CA ILE A 60 -7.46 10.89 -2.83
C ILE A 60 -8.17 11.94 -3.70
N GLY A 61 -9.37 12.38 -3.31
CA GLY A 61 -10.09 13.49 -3.96
C GLY A 61 -10.60 13.18 -5.38
N GLN A 62 -10.64 11.90 -5.75
CA GLN A 62 -11.16 11.42 -7.03
C GLN A 62 -11.84 10.07 -6.81
N SER A 63 -12.97 9.85 -7.46
CA SER A 63 -13.72 8.59 -7.35
C SER A 63 -13.14 7.54 -8.30
N LEU A 64 -12.67 6.43 -7.75
CA LEU A 64 -12.08 5.30 -8.46
C LEU A 64 -12.91 4.02 -8.28
N PRO A 65 -12.90 3.11 -9.27
CA PRO A 65 -13.52 1.81 -9.12
C PRO A 65 -12.83 0.99 -8.02
N SER A 66 -13.57 0.03 -7.46
CA SER A 66 -12.98 -0.95 -6.54
C SER A 66 -11.91 -1.75 -7.29
N HIS A 67 -10.67 -1.63 -6.85
CA HIS A 67 -9.54 -2.34 -7.43
C HIS A 67 -8.48 -2.58 -6.37
N SER A 68 -7.88 -3.77 -6.39
CA SER A 68 -6.89 -4.13 -5.40
C SER A 68 -5.72 -4.89 -6.01
N VAL A 69 -4.52 -4.58 -5.52
CA VAL A 69 -3.27 -5.15 -6.00
C VAL A 69 -2.31 -5.33 -4.83
N ILE A 70 -1.56 -6.43 -4.84
CA ILE A 70 -0.47 -6.63 -3.88
C ILE A 70 0.84 -6.22 -4.54
N VAL A 71 1.48 -5.18 -4.00
CA VAL A 71 2.82 -4.76 -4.41
C VAL A 71 3.85 -5.58 -3.61
N PRO A 72 4.78 -6.30 -4.27
CA PRO A 72 5.80 -7.08 -3.57
C PRO A 72 6.66 -6.23 -2.64
N ARG A 73 7.10 -6.80 -1.51
CA ARG A 73 7.91 -6.09 -0.49
C ARG A 73 9.07 -5.28 -1.07
N LYS A 74 9.84 -5.85 -2.00
CA LYS A 74 10.95 -5.13 -2.65
C LYS A 74 10.47 -3.90 -3.43
N GLY A 75 9.35 -4.02 -4.15
CA GLY A 75 8.73 -2.90 -4.85
C GLY A 75 8.31 -1.79 -3.89
N VAL A 76 7.69 -2.13 -2.76
CA VAL A 76 7.33 -1.16 -1.71
C VAL A 76 8.56 -0.44 -1.15
N ILE A 77 9.65 -1.16 -0.89
CA ILE A 77 10.89 -0.58 -0.35
C ILE A 77 11.52 0.39 -1.36
N GLU A 78 11.63 0.02 -2.63
CA GLU A 78 12.18 0.91 -3.65
C GLU A 78 11.28 2.11 -3.93
N LEU A 79 9.95 1.93 -3.94
CA LEU A 79 9.00 3.04 -4.02
C LEU A 79 9.20 4.03 -2.87
N MET A 80 9.35 3.55 -1.64
CA MET A 80 9.61 4.41 -0.49
C MET A 80 10.89 5.24 -0.67
N ARG A 81 11.98 4.62 -1.14
CA ARG A 81 13.23 5.35 -1.43
C ARG A 81 13.07 6.42 -2.50
N MET A 82 12.28 6.15 -3.54
CA MET A 82 11.99 7.15 -4.58
C MET A 82 11.17 8.34 -4.03
N LEU A 83 10.35 8.12 -2.99
CA LEU A 83 9.53 9.16 -2.36
C LEU A 83 10.30 9.96 -1.28
N ASP A 84 11.46 9.48 -0.83
CA ASP A 84 12.36 10.16 0.10
C ASP A 84 13.37 11.09 -0.58
N GLY A 85 13.52 10.98 -1.91
CA GLY A 85 14.41 11.79 -2.73
C GLY A 85 13.93 13.21 -2.97
#